data_AF-A0A940IXU4-F1
#
_entry.id   AF-A0A940IXU4-F1
#
_cell.length_a   1.000
_cell.length_b   1.000
_cell.length_c   1.000
_cell.angle_alpha   90.00
_cell.angle_beta   90.00
_cell.angle_gamma   90.00
#
_symmetry.space_group_name_H-M   'P 1'
#
loop_
_entity.id
_entity.type
_entity.pdbx_description
1 polymer ?
#
loop_
_entity_poly.entity_id
_entity_poly.type
_entity_poly.pdbx_seq_one_letter_code
_entity_poly.pdbx_strand_id
1 'polypeptide(L)'
;MKKLLTKRNKLKLSSYLKAARRNDLSLAFWLTLKKQLSEYKAVERKSRHGTKLCWQNFEWDSEKQTMTVPVHSRKTNEILSYRFFLEKSMLPTDKHYLWPEKGHN
;
A
#
# COMPACT_ATOMS: atom_id res chain seq x y z
N MET A 1 26.43 23.94 17.47
CA MET A 1 25.25 23.21 16.94
C MET A 1 25.27 21.69 17.12
N LYS A 2 26.42 20.99 17.05
CA LYS A 2 26.49 19.51 17.19
C LYS A 2 25.83 18.95 18.47
N LYS A 3 26.05 19.57 19.65
CA LYS A 3 25.46 19.13 20.94
C LYS A 3 23.92 19.11 20.95
N LEU A 4 23.27 20.06 20.27
CA LEU A 4 21.81 20.12 20.19
C LEU A 4 21.23 18.98 19.32
N LEU A 5 21.89 18.66 18.21
CA LEU A 5 21.53 17.52 17.36
C LEU A 5 21.68 16.20 18.12
N THR A 6 22.77 16.02 18.88
CA THR A 6 22.97 14.84 19.72
C THR A 6 21.87 14.68 20.77
N LYS A 7 21.48 15.79 21.45
CA LYS A 7 20.41 15.77 22.44
C LYS A 7 19.06 15.40 21.83
N ARG A 8 18.71 15.99 20.68
CA ARG A 8 17.46 15.68 19.94
C ARG A 8 17.41 14.22 19.49
N ASN A 9 18.51 13.70 18.93
CA ASN A 9 18.58 12.31 18.49
C ASN A 9 18.45 11.33 19.66
N LYS A 10 19.11 11.60 20.79
CA LYS A 10 18.97 10.79 22.01
C LYS A 10 17.52 10.78 22.51
N LEU A 11 16.86 11.93 22.59
CA LEU A 11 15.46 12.00 23.01
C LEU A 11 14.53 11.20 22.09
N LYS A 12 14.77 11.27 20.78
CA LYS A 12 13.99 10.53 19.77
C LYS A 12 14.21 9.01 19.86
N LEU A 13 15.44 8.56 20.03
CA LEU A 13 15.75 7.14 20.23
C LEU A 13 15.15 6.61 21.54
N SER A 14 15.27 7.37 22.62
CA SER A 14 14.69 7.01 23.91
C SER A 14 13.16 6.92 23.85
N SER A 15 12.48 7.77 23.08
CA SER A 15 11.03 7.69 22.92
C SER A 15 10.61 6.45 22.11
N TYR A 16 11.36 6.09 21.06
CA TYR A 16 11.12 4.86 20.31
C TYR A 16 11.37 3.59 21.14
N LEU A 17 12.44 3.56 21.95
CA LEU A 17 12.69 2.45 22.87
C LEU A 17 11.57 2.27 23.89
N LYS A 18 11.10 3.37 24.50
CA LYS A 18 9.97 3.33 25.43
C LYS A 18 8.70 2.83 24.76
N ALA A 19 8.42 3.28 23.53
CA ALA A 19 7.24 2.85 22.80
C ALA A 19 7.32 1.37 22.40
N ALA A 20 8.48 0.90 21.92
CA ALA A 20 8.71 -0.51 21.59
C ALA A 20 8.49 -1.40 22.82
N ARG A 21 9.08 -1.05 23.96
CA ARG A 21 8.92 -1.78 25.23
C ARG A 21 7.48 -1.80 25.73
N ARG A 22 6.71 -0.73 25.54
CA ARG A 22 5.28 -0.68 25.93
C ARG A 22 4.39 -1.62 25.11
N ASN A 23 4.84 -2.03 23.94
CA ASN A 23 4.10 -2.92 23.03
C ASN A 23 4.74 -4.31 22.95
N ASP A 24 5.70 -4.62 23.84
CA ASP A 24 6.49 -5.87 23.81
C ASP A 24 7.17 -6.15 22.46
N LEU A 25 7.65 -5.09 21.81
CA LEU A 25 8.35 -5.15 20.52
C LEU A 25 9.84 -4.83 20.67
N SER A 26 10.65 -5.38 19.77
CA SER A 26 12.03 -4.92 19.58
C SER A 26 12.06 -3.53 18.95
N LEU A 27 13.11 -2.74 19.23
CA LEU A 27 13.29 -1.42 18.61
C LEU A 27 13.31 -1.51 17.07
N ALA A 28 13.98 -2.53 16.53
CA ALA A 28 14.07 -2.76 15.09
C ALA A 28 12.67 -2.95 14.48
N PHE A 29 11.84 -3.79 15.09
CA PHE A 29 10.48 -4.02 14.62
C PHE A 29 9.61 -2.76 14.72
N TRP A 30 9.74 -2.00 15.81
CA TRP A 30 9.05 -0.72 15.96
C TRP A 30 9.43 0.30 14.89
N LEU A 31 10.71 0.37 14.50
CA LEU A 31 11.17 1.24 13.42
C LEU A 31 10.60 0.82 12.07
N THR A 32 10.50 -0.49 11.80
CA THR A 32 9.85 -1.03 10.61
C THR A 32 8.38 -0.62 10.55
N LEU A 33 7.63 -0.79 11.64
CA LEU A 33 6.23 -0.36 11.73
C LEU A 33 6.07 1.14 11.47
N LYS A 34 6.96 1.97 12.03
CA LYS A 34 6.96 3.42 11.79
C LYS A 34 7.21 3.77 10.33
N LYS A 35 8.11 3.06 9.66
CA LYS A 35 8.38 3.23 8.24
C LYS A 35 7.15 2.89 7.41
N GLN A 36 6.56 1.70 7.62
CA GLN A 36 5.34 1.26 6.94
C GLN A 36 4.18 2.23 7.16
N LEU A 37 3.98 2.72 8.38
CA LEU A 37 2.96 3.73 8.69
C LEU A 37 3.19 5.05 7.92
N SER A 38 4.45 5.48 7.79
CA SER A 38 4.79 6.69 7.03
C SER A 38 4.51 6.51 5.53
N GLU A 39 4.83 5.34 4.98
CA GLU A 39 4.53 4.99 3.59
C GLU A 39 3.02 4.95 3.34
N TYR A 40 2.26 4.31 4.22
CA TYR A 40 0.79 4.29 4.17
C TYR A 40 0.21 5.70 4.17
N LYS A 41 0.64 6.56 5.11
CA LYS A 41 0.20 7.96 5.17
C LYS A 41 0.61 8.78 3.95
N ALA A 42 1.71 8.42 3.28
CA ALA A 42 2.12 9.07 2.04
C ALA A 42 1.17 8.68 0.89
N VAL A 43 0.82 7.39 0.79
CA VAL A 43 -0.17 6.90 -0.17
C VAL A 43 -1.54 7.56 0.05
N GLU A 44 -2.00 7.62 1.31
CA GLU A 44 -3.26 8.25 1.68
C GLU A 44 -3.31 9.74 1.26
N ARG A 45 -2.22 10.48 1.50
CA ARG A 45 -2.09 11.87 1.03
C ARG A 45 -2.12 11.98 -0.49
N LYS A 46 -1.48 11.06 -1.22
CA LYS A 46 -1.50 11.02 -2.69
C LYS A 46 -2.88 10.65 -3.25
N SER A 47 -3.71 9.93 -2.49
CA SER A 47 -5.10 9.62 -2.84
C SER A 47 -6.10 10.73 -2.51
N ARG A 48 -5.68 11.83 -1.87
CA ARG A 48 -6.57 12.95 -1.50
C ARG A 48 -7.33 13.56 -2.70
N HIS A 49 -6.75 13.51 -3.88
CA HIS A 49 -7.35 14.02 -5.12
C HIS A 49 -8.17 12.96 -5.87
N GLY A 50 -8.48 11.84 -5.20
CA GLY A 50 -9.12 10.68 -5.78
C GLY A 50 -8.15 9.74 -6.50
N THR A 51 -8.65 8.55 -6.76
CA THR A 51 -7.92 7.48 -7.45
C THR A 51 -8.67 7.04 -8.70
N LYS A 52 -7.97 6.35 -9.60
CA LYS A 52 -8.56 5.68 -10.76
C LYS A 52 -7.94 4.31 -10.93
N LEU A 53 -8.73 3.33 -11.35
CA LEU A 53 -8.26 2.01 -11.73
C LEU A 53 -7.74 2.08 -13.17
N CYS A 54 -6.52 1.59 -13.40
CA CYS A 54 -5.93 1.51 -14.73
C CYS A 54 -6.20 0.15 -15.36
N TRP A 55 -7.37 0.03 -16.00
CA TRP A 55 -7.80 -1.19 -16.68
C TRP A 55 -6.98 -1.55 -17.93
N GLN A 56 -6.05 -0.70 -18.36
CA GLN A 56 -5.16 -0.97 -19.49
C GLN A 56 -3.99 -1.88 -19.08
N ASN A 57 -3.57 -1.81 -17.82
CA ASN A 57 -2.43 -2.53 -17.26
C ASN A 57 -2.90 -3.58 -16.24
N PHE A 58 -4.05 -4.21 -16.48
CA PHE A 58 -4.52 -5.27 -15.61
C PHE A 58 -3.72 -6.55 -15.87
N GLU A 59 -3.55 -7.35 -14.82
CA GLU A 59 -2.86 -8.64 -14.90
C GLU A 59 -3.82 -9.73 -14.42
N TRP A 60 -3.85 -10.85 -15.15
CA TRP A 60 -4.58 -12.04 -14.75
C TRP A 60 -3.60 -13.07 -14.20
N ASP A 61 -3.81 -13.48 -12.95
CA ASP A 61 -3.11 -14.61 -12.34
C ASP A 61 -3.94 -15.88 -12.57
N SER A 62 -3.47 -16.72 -13.50
CA SER A 62 -4.10 -17.98 -13.88
C SER A 62 -4.16 -18.99 -12.73
N GLU A 63 -3.13 -19.02 -11.88
CA GLU A 63 -3.02 -19.99 -10.79
C GLU A 63 -3.99 -19.66 -9.66
N LYS A 64 -4.07 -18.38 -9.31
CA LYS A 64 -4.97 -17.91 -8.25
C LYS A 64 -6.38 -17.58 -8.76
N GLN A 65 -6.58 -17.58 -10.08
CA GLN A 65 -7.81 -17.10 -10.74
C GLN A 65 -8.21 -15.70 -10.27
N THR A 66 -7.22 -14.81 -10.14
CA THR A 66 -7.43 -13.45 -9.65
C THR A 66 -7.00 -12.43 -10.67
N MET A 67 -7.79 -11.36 -10.81
CA MET A 67 -7.41 -10.20 -11.60
C MET A 67 -6.85 -9.10 -10.70
N THR A 68 -5.70 -8.57 -11.07
CA THR A 68 -5.03 -7.48 -10.36
C THR A 68 -5.05 -6.23 -11.23
N VAL A 69 -5.52 -5.11 -10.67
CA VAL A 69 -5.64 -3.83 -11.39
C VAL A 69 -4.90 -2.73 -10.64
N PRO A 70 -3.94 -2.03 -11.27
CA PRO A 70 -3.25 -0.91 -10.66
C PRO A 70 -4.21 0.24 -10.31
N VAL A 71 -4.05 0.79 -9.12
CA VAL A 71 -4.75 2.00 -8.65
C VAL A 71 -3.80 3.17 -8.78
N HIS A 72 -4.15 4.15 -9.62
CA HIS A 72 -3.35 5.35 -9.83
C HIS A 72 -3.92 6.56 -9.09
N SER A 73 -3.05 7.48 -8.68
CA SER A 73 -3.48 8.83 -8.28
C SER A 73 -4.03 9.57 -9.48
N ARG A 74 -5.18 10.25 -9.34
CA ARG A 74 -5.70 11.12 -10.41
C ARG A 74 -4.79 12.32 -10.70
N LYS A 75 -4.05 12.81 -9.69
CA LYS A 75 -3.22 14.00 -9.80
C LYS A 75 -1.86 13.73 -10.45
N THR A 76 -1.16 12.70 -9.98
CA THR A 76 0.22 12.41 -10.42
C THR A 76 0.31 11.25 -11.40
N ASN A 77 -0.78 10.51 -11.61
CA ASN A 77 -0.81 9.27 -12.41
C ASN A 77 0.18 8.19 -11.92
N GLU A 78 0.74 8.32 -10.72
CA GLU A 78 1.59 7.30 -10.09
C GLU A 78 0.75 6.13 -9.58
N ILE A 79 1.31 4.92 -9.64
CA ILE A 79 0.72 3.72 -9.01
C ILE A 79 0.82 3.88 -7.49
N LEU A 80 -0.32 3.76 -6.83
CA LEU A 80 -0.45 3.87 -5.38
C LEU A 80 -0.63 2.52 -4.70
N SER A 81 -1.40 1.63 -5.33
CA SER A 81 -1.70 0.29 -4.83
C SER A 81 -2.23 -0.59 -5.97
N TYR A 82 -2.55 -1.83 -5.66
CA TYR A 82 -3.21 -2.76 -6.56
C TYR A 82 -4.53 -3.21 -5.94
N ARG A 83 -5.57 -3.34 -6.77
CA ARG A 83 -6.86 -3.88 -6.37
C ARG A 83 -7.01 -5.28 -6.94
N PHE A 84 -7.38 -6.22 -6.09
CA PHE A 84 -7.61 -7.61 -6.44
C PHE A 84 -9.09 -7.86 -6.63
N PHE A 85 -9.43 -8.61 -7.67
CA PHE A 85 -10.77 -9.10 -7.97
C PHE A 85 -10.71 -10.62 -8.03
N LEU A 86 -11.50 -11.27 -7.17
CA LEU A 86 -11.51 -12.72 -7.01
C LEU A 86 -12.64 -13.38 -7.82
N GLU A 87 -13.66 -12.60 -8.19
CA GLU A 87 -14.82 -13.08 -8.93
C GLU A 87 -15.22 -12.07 -10.02
N LYS A 88 -15.80 -12.57 -11.12
CA LYS A 88 -16.37 -11.76 -12.21
C LYS A 88 -17.40 -10.75 -11.71
N SER A 89 -18.19 -11.13 -10.70
CA SER A 89 -19.21 -10.31 -10.03
C SER A 89 -18.64 -9.04 -9.39
N MET A 90 -17.36 -9.06 -8.96
CA MET A 90 -16.71 -7.92 -8.31
C MET A 90 -16.28 -6.84 -9.31
N LEU A 91 -16.25 -7.17 -10.61
CA LEU A 91 -15.92 -6.21 -11.65
C LEU A 91 -17.13 -5.33 -11.95
N PRO A 92 -16.90 -4.05 -12.30
CA PRO A 92 -17.92 -3.24 -12.95
C PRO A 92 -18.49 -3.96 -14.18
N THR A 93 -19.81 -3.85 -14.41
CA THR A 93 -20.50 -4.56 -15.49
C THR A 93 -19.89 -4.31 -16.86
N ASP A 94 -19.42 -3.08 -17.10
CA ASP A 94 -18.74 -2.64 -18.32
C ASP A 94 -17.30 -3.19 -18.46
N LYS A 95 -16.85 -4.02 -17.54
CA LYS A 95 -15.51 -4.64 -17.49
C LYS A 95 -15.56 -6.16 -17.37
N HIS A 96 -16.75 -6.77 -17.33
CA HIS A 96 -16.92 -8.23 -17.23
C HIS A 96 -16.26 -9.00 -18.37
N TYR A 97 -16.12 -8.39 -19.56
CA TYR A 97 -15.44 -8.98 -20.71
C TYR A 97 -13.94 -9.20 -20.49
N LEU A 98 -13.32 -8.53 -19.51
CA LEU A 98 -11.92 -8.73 -19.15
C LEU A 98 -11.71 -9.98 -18.31
N TRP A 99 -12.78 -10.54 -17.73
CA TRP A 99 -12.70 -11.77 -16.97
C TRP A 99 -12.59 -12.95 -17.94
N PRO A 100 -11.52 -13.76 -17.88
CA PRO A 100 -11.41 -14.90 -18.75
C PRO A 100 -12.57 -15.85 -18.46
N GLU A 101 -13.37 -16.13 -19.47
CA GLU A 101 -14.35 -17.20 -19.35
C GLU A 101 -13.56 -18.50 -19.20
N LYS A 102 -14.01 -19.37 -18.29
CA LYS A 102 -13.42 -20.70 -18.16
C LYS A 102 -13.63 -21.39 -19.50
N GLY A 103 -12.62 -21.33 -20.37
CA GLY A 103 -12.59 -22.11 -21.59
C GLY A 103 -12.64 -23.58 -21.17
N HIS A 104 -13.73 -24.24 -21.54
CA HIS A 104 -13.74 -25.69 -21.69
C HIS A 104 -12.56 -26.06 -22.59
N ASN A 105 -11.69 -26.95 -22.11
CA ASN A 105 -10.91 -27.79 -23.00
C ASN A 105 -11.87 -28.63 -23.85
#